data_AF-A0A7Y2U8R5-F1
#
_entry.id   AF-A0A7Y2U8R5-F1
#
_cell.length_a   1.000
_cell.length_b   1.000
_cell.length_c   1.000
_cell.angle_alpha   90.00
_cell.angle_beta   90.00
_cell.angle_gamma   90.00
#
_symmetry.space_group_name_H-M   'P 1'
#
loop_
_entity.id
_entity.type
_entity.pdbx_description
1 polymer ?
#
loop_
_entity_poly.entity_id
_entity_poly.type
_entity_poly.pdbx_seq_one_letter_code
_entity_poly.pdbx_strand_id
1 'polypeptide(L)' 'DEHGMEVKDRPVYPQDFLGSIYEKLGIDPEGTLPNGRGEEVPITIKTQGQGRLKEIM' A
#
# COMPACT_ATOMS: atom_id res chain seq x y z
N ASP A 1 16.51 16.02 6.23
CA ASP A 1 17.35 17.09 5.65
C ASP A 1 16.50 18.35 5.49
N GLU A 2 17.11 19.50 5.18
CA GLU A 2 16.46 20.81 5.13
C GLU A 2 15.47 20.96 3.96
N HIS A 3 14.34 20.23 4.01
CA HIS A 3 13.15 20.37 3.13
C HIS A 3 13.00 19.40 1.95
N GLY A 4 13.54 18.19 2.01
CA GLY A 4 13.19 17.13 1.03
C GLY A 4 13.60 17.49 -0.40
N MET A 5 14.71 18.23 -0.52
CA MET A 5 15.26 18.67 -1.80
C MET A 5 15.86 17.51 -2.59
N GLU A 6 16.30 16.46 -1.90
CA GLU A 6 16.76 15.23 -2.53
C GLU A 6 15.58 14.26 -2.68
N VAL A 7 15.15 14.05 -3.93
CA VAL A 7 14.20 12.99 -4.25
C VAL A 7 14.88 11.67 -3.94
N LYS A 8 14.48 11.06 -2.83
CA LYS A 8 14.90 9.70 -2.50
C LYS A 8 14.36 8.77 -3.58
N ASP A 9 15.27 8.04 -4.24
CA ASP A 9 14.93 7.12 -5.33
C ASP A 9 14.32 5.83 -4.77
N ARG A 10 13.08 5.96 -4.26
CA ARG A 10 12.23 4.87 -3.75
C ARG A 10 10.99 4.85 -4.63
N PRO A 11 10.90 3.95 -5.63
CA PRO A 11 9.71 3.84 -6.46
C PRO A 11 8.53 3.41 -5.58
N VAL A 12 7.55 4.30 -5.47
CA VAL A 12 6.28 4.07 -4.80
C VAL A 12 5.24 3.84 -5.88
N TYR A 13 4.51 2.74 -5.76
CA TYR A 13 3.39 2.45 -6.64
C TYR A 13 2.05 2.70 -5.93
N PRO A 14 0.95 2.88 -6.68
CA PRO A 14 -0.37 3.14 -6.09
C PRO A 14 -0.78 2.12 -5.03
N GLN A 15 -0.48 0.83 -5.24
CA GLN A 15 -0.77 -0.22 -4.28
C GLN A 15 0.05 -0.12 -2.98
N ASP A 16 1.28 0.40 -3.01
CA ASP A 16 2.08 0.61 -1.80
C ASP A 16 1.44 1.70 -0.93
N PHE A 17 0.96 2.76 -1.58
CA PHE A 17 0.26 3.86 -0.92
C PHE A 17 -1.06 3.40 -0.32
N LEU A 18 -1.92 2.75 -1.11
CA LEU A 18 -3.22 2.26 -0.66
C LEU A 18 -3.09 1.24 0.47
N GLY A 19 -2.16 0.28 0.36
CA GLY A 19 -1.92 -0.69 1.42
C GLY A 19 -1.50 -0.05 2.76
N SER A 20 -0.75 1.06 2.69
CA SER A 20 -0.36 1.83 3.88
C SER A 20 -1.56 2.55 4.53
N ILE A 21 -2.51 3.04 3.72
CA ILE A 21 -3.76 3.62 4.23
C ILE A 21 -4.65 2.56 4.85
N TYR A 22 -4.80 1.39 4.21
CA TYR A 22 -5.58 0.27 4.75
C TYR A 22 -5.07 -0.16 6.12
N GLU A 23 -3.75 -0.33 6.28
CA GLU A 23 -3.15 -0.66 7.58
C GLU A 23 -3.47 0.38 8.65
N LYS A 24 -3.43 1.68 8.33
CA LYS A 24 -3.81 2.75 9.27
C LYS A 24 -5.28 2.72 9.67
N LEU A 25 -6.13 2.22 8.80
CA LEU A 25 -7.55 2.00 9.07
C LEU A 25 -7.82 0.67 9.79
N GLY A 26 -6.77 -0.11 10.11
CA GLY A 26 -6.89 -1.43 10.74
C GLY A 26 -7.33 -2.54 9.78
N ILE A 27 -7.27 -2.29 8.48
CA ILE A 27 -7.57 -3.26 7.42
C ILE A 27 -6.26 -3.95 7.06
N ASP A 28 -6.26 -5.28 7.06
CA ASP A 28 -5.10 -6.08 6.62
C ASP A 28 -4.93 -5.95 5.09
N PRO A 29 -3.92 -5.26 4.56
CA PRO A 29 -3.75 -5.07 3.12
C PRO A 29 -3.39 -6.37 2.38
N GLU A 30 -2.92 -7.41 3.09
CA GLU A 30 -2.59 -8.73 2.53
C GLU A 30 -3.77 -9.72 2.60
N GLY A 31 -4.89 -9.30 3.18
CA GLY A 31 -6.11 -10.11 3.29
C GLY A 31 -6.90 -10.19 1.99
N THR A 32 -8.03 -10.89 2.07
CA THR A 32 -8.99 -11.04 0.97
C THR A 32 -10.39 -10.53 1.37
N LEU A 33 -11.19 -10.20 0.36
CA LEU A 33 -12.59 -9.82 0.48
C LEU A 33 -13.42 -10.59 -0.55
N PRO A 34 -14.67 -10.97 -0.24
CA PRO A 34 -15.58 -11.49 -1.26
C PRO A 34 -15.96 -10.38 -2.26
N ASN A 35 -15.82 -10.66 -3.55
CA ASN A 35 -16.31 -9.80 -4.62
C ASN A 35 -17.85 -9.93 -4.77
N GLY A 36 -18.45 -9.21 -5.73
CA GLY A 36 -19.90 -9.27 -5.99
C GLY A 36 -20.44 -10.65 -6.41
N ARG A 37 -19.57 -11.63 -6.68
CA ARG A 37 -19.92 -13.04 -6.96
C ARG A 37 -19.66 -13.96 -5.78
N GLY A 38 -19.19 -13.42 -4.64
CA GLY A 38 -18.80 -14.18 -3.46
C GLY A 38 -17.42 -14.85 -3.56
N GLU A 39 -16.62 -14.52 -4.57
CA GLU A 39 -15.26 -15.06 -4.72
C GLU A 39 -14.28 -14.22 -3.89
N GLU A 40 -13.42 -14.88 -3.11
CA GLU A 40 -12.36 -14.20 -2.35
C GLU A 40 -11.32 -13.59 -3.30
N VAL A 41 -11.15 -12.27 -3.24
CA VAL A 41 -10.17 -11.51 -4.01
C VAL A 41 -9.23 -10.74 -3.10
N PRO A 42 -7.95 -10.53 -3.47
CA PRO A 42 -7.02 -9.74 -2.66
C PRO A 42 -7.52 -8.31 -2.43
N ILE A 43 -7.33 -7.80 -1.20
CA ILE A 43 -7.59 -6.39 -0.86
C ILE A 43 -6.70 -5.47 -1.68
N THR A 44 -5.43 -5.85 -1.81
CA THR A 44 -4.41 -5.08 -2.54
C THR A 44 -3.79 -5.96 -3.63
N ILE A 45 -3.53 -5.36 -4.79
CA ILE A 45 -2.80 -6.04 -5.87
C ILE A 45 -1.31 -6.11 -5.49
N LYS A 46 -0.63 -7.20 -5.86
CA LYS A 46 0.81 -7.35 -5.63
C LYS A 46 1.58 -6.17 -6.25
N THR A 47 2.47 -5.61 -5.45
CA THR A 47 3.30 -4.48 -5.84
C THR A 47 4.62 -4.91 -6.47
N GLN A 48 5.14 -4.12 -7.41
CA GLN A 48 6.53 -4.16 -7.86
C GLN A 48 7.40 -3.12 -7.12
N GLY A 49 6.81 -2.33 -6.23
CA GLY A 49 7.50 -1.32 -5.44
C GLY A 49 8.29 -1.89 -4.28
N GLN A 50 8.96 -1.00 -3.55
CA GLN A 50 9.76 -1.37 -2.37
C GLN A 50 8.93 -1.56 -1.08
N GLY A 51 7.62 -1.79 -1.23
CA GLY A 51 6.66 -2.01 -0.14
C GLY A 51 6.07 -0.72 0.45
N ARG A 52 5.24 -0.91 1.48
CA ARG A 52 4.46 0.13 2.19
C ARG A 52 5.28 1.37 2.58
N LEU A 53 4.64 2.53 2.58
CA LEU A 53 5.24 3.81 2.94
C LEU A 53 5.36 3.90 4.45
N LYS A 54 6.59 3.96 4.95
CA LYS A 54 6.87 4.09 6.38
C LYS A 54 6.72 5.53 6.86
N GLU A 55 6.76 6.48 5.93
CA GLU A 55 6.72 7.92 6.18
C GLU A 55 5.34 8.39 6.67
N ILE A 56 4.29 7.63 6.37
CA ILE A 56 2.92 7.86 6.86
C ILE A 56 2.53 6.88 7.97
N MET A 57 3.45 6.01 8.40
CA MET A 57 3.28 5.08 9.52
C MET A 57 3.82 5.65 10.82
#